data_AF-A0A7S0TPD7-F1
#
_entry.id   AF-A0A7S0TPD7-F1
#
_cell.length_a   1.000
_cell.length_b   1.000
_cell.length_c   1.000
_cell.angle_alpha   90.00
_cell.angle_beta   90.00
_cell.angle_gamma   90.00
#
_symmetry.space_group_name_H-M   'P 1'
#
loop_
_entity.id
_entity.type
_entity.pdbx_description
1 polymer ?
#
loop_
_entity_poly.entity_id
_entity_poly.type
_entity_poly.pdbx_seq_one_letter_code
_entity_poly.pdbx_strand_id
1 'polypeptide(L)'
;ARAAGGADALPPGEKCLFLLSAYKIGKEKVMIEVSRRTGRRVYVSEEKMRVIECLGLSPEELSHFTRDMHETPIHVCKMGFAAETFPYLQPKFGNTEAYIRDNSLPF
;
A
#
# COMPACT_ATOMS: atom_id res chain seq x y z
N ALA A 1 1.22 29.69 9.09
CA ALA A 1 1.68 28.29 9.03
C ALA A 1 0.59 27.39 9.62
N ARG A 2 -0.33 26.88 8.79
CA ARG A 2 -1.28 25.86 9.23
C ARG A 2 -0.58 24.51 9.09
N ALA A 3 -0.22 23.91 10.22
CA ALA A 3 0.11 22.50 10.26
C ALA A 3 -1.12 21.73 9.74
N ALA A 4 -0.94 21.02 8.63
CA ALA A 4 -1.93 20.10 8.10
C ALA A 4 -2.00 18.87 9.01
N GLY A 5 -2.56 19.03 10.20
CA GLY A 5 -3.09 17.92 10.98
C GLY A 5 -4.36 17.45 10.29
N GLY A 6 -4.23 16.45 9.40
CA GLY A 6 -5.38 15.75 8.84
C GLY A 6 -6.14 15.04 9.96
N ALA A 7 -7.45 15.27 10.01
CA ALA A 7 -8.34 14.93 11.10
C ALA A 7 -8.74 13.43 11.21
N ASP A 8 -7.86 12.49 10.85
CA ASP A 8 -8.17 11.04 10.83
C ASP A 8 -7.00 10.18 11.36
N ALA A 9 -6.31 10.64 12.40
CA ALA A 9 -5.39 9.75 13.11
C ALA A 9 -6.21 8.65 13.82
N LEU A 10 -5.98 7.38 13.47
CA LEU A 10 -6.59 6.24 14.15
C LEU A 10 -6.45 6.39 15.69
N PRO A 11 -7.46 5.96 16.47
CA PRO A 11 -7.39 5.98 17.92
C PRO A 11 -6.08 5.34 18.42
N PRO A 12 -5.48 5.85 19.51
CA PRO A 12 -4.27 5.25 20.07
C PRO A 12 -4.50 3.77 20.39
N GLY A 13 -3.79 2.88 19.71
CA GLY A 13 -3.90 1.43 19.88
C GLY A 13 -4.64 0.69 18.75
N GLU A 14 -5.31 1.40 17.84
CA GLU A 14 -5.87 0.77 16.65
C GLU A 14 -4.80 0.57 15.58
N LYS A 15 -4.88 -0.59 14.94
CA LYS A 15 -4.01 -0.97 13.86
C LYS A 15 -4.82 -1.00 12.56
N CYS A 16 -4.21 -0.52 11.49
CA CYS A 16 -4.88 -0.38 10.20
C CYS A 16 -3.91 -0.74 9.08
N LEU A 17 -4.35 -1.64 8.22
CA LEU A 17 -3.71 -1.99 6.96
C LEU A 17 -4.28 -1.13 5.83
N PHE A 18 -3.41 -0.40 5.14
CA PHE A 18 -3.76 0.40 3.96
C PHE A 18 -3.43 -0.38 2.70
N LEU A 19 -4.46 -0.65 1.88
CA LEU A 19 -4.30 -1.33 0.59
C LEU A 19 -4.36 -0.34 -0.57
N LEU A 20 -3.25 -0.19 -1.29
CA LEU A 20 -3.14 0.61 -2.50
C LEU A 20 -3.31 -0.27 -3.74
N SER A 21 -4.42 -0.15 -4.46
CA SER A 21 -4.63 -0.95 -5.67
C SER A 21 -3.90 -0.38 -6.89
N ALA A 22 -3.13 -1.23 -7.58
CA ALA A 22 -2.48 -0.93 -8.85
C ALA A 22 -2.67 -2.08 -9.86
N TYR A 23 -2.83 -1.76 -11.15
CA TYR A 23 -3.15 -2.74 -12.19
C TYR A 23 -1.99 -3.05 -13.15
N LYS A 24 -1.09 -2.10 -13.42
CA LYS A 24 0.08 -2.23 -14.31
C LYS A 24 1.22 -1.32 -13.82
N ILE A 25 1.95 -0.70 -14.75
CA ILE A 25 2.87 0.42 -14.55
C ILE A 25 2.04 1.71 -14.46
N GLY A 26 2.40 2.61 -13.57
CA GLY A 26 1.73 3.88 -13.33
C GLY A 26 1.37 4.08 -11.86
N LYS A 27 1.36 5.34 -11.43
CA LYS A 27 1.12 5.82 -10.04
C LYS A 27 2.25 5.53 -9.06
N GLU A 28 3.45 5.16 -9.51
CA GLU A 28 4.62 4.97 -8.65
C GLU A 28 4.95 6.25 -7.88
N LYS A 29 4.82 7.42 -8.54
CA LYS A 29 4.94 8.72 -7.87
C LYS A 29 3.94 8.93 -6.74
N VAL A 30 2.72 8.38 -6.86
CA VAL A 30 1.72 8.44 -5.78
C VAL A 30 2.17 7.55 -4.62
N MET A 31 2.70 6.36 -4.89
CA MET A 31 3.22 5.47 -3.85
C MET A 31 4.42 6.08 -3.12
N ILE A 32 5.34 6.70 -3.88
CA ILE A 32 6.49 7.44 -3.35
C ILE A 32 6.00 8.61 -2.49
N GLU A 33 5.04 9.40 -2.96
CA GLU A 33 4.50 10.53 -2.19
C GLU A 33 3.78 10.07 -0.92
N VAL A 34 3.05 8.95 -0.97
CA VAL A 34 2.48 8.31 0.22
C VAL A 34 3.58 7.92 1.20
N SER A 35 4.67 7.31 0.73
CA SER A 35 5.81 6.98 1.57
C SER A 35 6.44 8.23 2.20
N ARG A 36 6.66 9.29 1.41
CA ARG A 36 7.23 10.57 1.90
C ARG A 36 6.36 11.23 2.95
N ARG A 37 5.04 11.24 2.79
CA ARG A 37 4.10 11.86 3.74
C ARG A 37 3.91 11.05 5.01
N THR A 38 3.93 9.73 4.90
CA THR A 38 3.71 8.83 6.04
C THR A 38 5.00 8.50 6.79
N GLY A 39 6.16 8.73 6.17
CA GLY A 39 7.47 8.31 6.70
C GLY A 39 7.66 6.79 6.71
N ARG A 40 6.80 6.03 6.04
CA ARG A 40 6.82 4.56 6.00
C ARG A 40 7.10 4.08 4.59
N ARG A 41 7.79 2.94 4.45
CA ARG A 41 7.96 2.29 3.14
C ARG A 41 6.65 1.71 2.65
N VAL A 42 6.56 1.43 1.36
CA VAL A 42 5.40 0.80 0.73
C VAL A 42 5.77 -0.63 0.35
N TYR A 43 5.04 -1.60 0.89
CA TYR A 43 5.22 -3.00 0.54
C TYR A 43 4.70 -3.25 -0.88
N VAL A 44 5.52 -3.92 -1.67
CA VAL A 44 5.19 -4.38 -3.03
C VAL A 44 5.57 -5.86 -3.16
N SER A 45 4.78 -6.61 -3.93
CA SER A 45 5.13 -8.00 -4.24
C SER A 45 6.43 -8.08 -5.05
N GLU A 46 7.10 -9.22 -5.01
CA GLU A 46 8.30 -9.47 -5.83
C GLU A 46 8.09 -9.20 -7.31
N GLU A 47 6.92 -9.59 -7.84
CA GLU A 47 6.51 -9.33 -9.23
C GLU A 47 6.48 -7.83 -9.53
N LYS A 48 5.86 -7.04 -8.63
CA LYS A 48 5.74 -5.58 -8.80
C LYS A 48 7.09 -4.88 -8.59
N MET A 49 7.92 -5.37 -7.68
CA MET A 49 9.23 -4.79 -7.41
C MET A 49 10.16 -4.93 -8.62
N ARG A 50 10.16 -6.09 -9.30
CA ARG A 50 10.88 -6.27 -10.57
C ARG A 50 10.45 -5.26 -11.63
N VAL A 51 9.15 -5.01 -11.74
CA VAL A 51 8.62 -3.98 -12.65
C VAL A 51 9.14 -2.60 -12.28
N ILE A 52 9.08 -2.22 -11.00
CA ILE A 52 9.55 -0.92 -10.48
C ILE A 52 11.05 -0.72 -10.77
N GLU A 53 11.86 -1.75 -10.58
CA GLU A 53 13.31 -1.72 -10.87
C GLU A 53 13.60 -1.47 -12.36
N CYS A 54 12.70 -1.88 -13.26
CA CYS A 54 12.82 -1.61 -14.69
C CYS A 54 12.39 -0.18 -15.11
N LEU A 55 11.81 0.63 -14.22
CA LEU A 55 11.28 1.96 -14.57
C LEU A 55 12.34 3.07 -14.59
N GLY A 56 13.60 2.76 -14.28
CA GLY A 56 14.68 3.76 -14.24
C GLY A 56 14.53 4.77 -13.10
N LEU A 57 13.91 4.37 -11.98
CA LEU A 57 13.83 5.19 -10.78
C LEU A 57 15.22 5.36 -10.14
N SER A 58 15.43 6.50 -9.49
CA SER A 58 16.65 6.74 -8.72
C SER A 58 16.75 5.79 -7.51
N PRO A 59 17.96 5.54 -6.96
CA PRO A 59 18.12 4.75 -5.74
C PRO A 59 17.32 5.31 -4.55
N GLU A 60 17.17 6.63 -4.46
CA GLU A 60 16.32 7.30 -3.46
C GLU A 60 14.86 6.90 -3.65
N GLU A 61 14.33 6.97 -4.88
CA GLU A 61 12.95 6.59 -5.17
C GLU A 61 12.68 5.11 -4.91
N LEU A 62 13.65 4.23 -5.22
CA LEU A 62 13.55 2.80 -4.94
C LEU A 62 13.53 2.50 -3.43
N SER A 63 14.18 3.33 -2.60
CA SER A 63 14.22 3.15 -1.15
C SER A 63 12.85 3.31 -0.46
N HIS A 64 11.88 3.93 -1.14
CA HIS A 64 10.50 4.05 -0.65
C HIS A 64 9.72 2.73 -0.71
N PHE A 65 10.22 1.71 -1.41
CA PHE A 65 9.58 0.41 -1.54
C PHE A 65 10.26 -0.65 -0.67
N THR A 66 9.49 -1.64 -0.22
CA THR A 66 10.01 -2.79 0.52
C THR A 66 9.38 -4.09 0.03
N ARG A 67 10.12 -5.18 0.15
CA ARG A 67 9.67 -6.56 -0.11
C ARG A 67 9.20 -7.25 1.17
N ASP A 68 9.41 -6.63 2.33
CA ASP A 68 8.95 -7.14 3.61
C ASP A 68 7.56 -6.58 3.94
N MET A 69 6.58 -7.47 4.03
CA MET A 69 5.19 -7.11 4.33
C MET A 69 4.94 -6.77 5.81
N HIS A 70 5.80 -7.23 6.72
CA HIS A 70 5.64 -6.98 8.17
C HIS A 70 6.19 -5.61 8.58
N GLU A 71 7.01 -5.02 7.72
CA GLU A 71 7.70 -3.77 8.01
C GLU A 71 6.79 -2.54 7.94
N THR A 72 5.73 -2.62 7.14
CA THR A 72 4.85 -1.48 6.85
C THR A 72 3.40 -1.92 6.75
N PRO A 73 2.44 -1.12 7.25
CA PRO A 73 1.01 -1.32 7.03
C PRO A 73 0.53 -0.84 5.64
N ILE A 74 1.42 -0.33 4.78
CA ILE A 74 1.03 0.21 3.46
C ILE A 74 1.39 -0.79 2.38
N HIS A 75 0.40 -1.48 1.83
CA HIS A 75 0.60 -2.61 0.93
C HIS A 75 -0.01 -2.33 -0.45
N VAL A 76 0.73 -2.67 -1.51
CA VAL A 76 0.21 -2.59 -2.88
C VAL A 76 -0.44 -3.91 -3.27
N CYS A 77 -1.69 -3.86 -3.68
CA CYS A 77 -2.46 -5.02 -4.12
C CYS A 77 -2.89 -4.90 -5.59
N LYS A 78 -3.25 -6.04 -6.20
CA LYS A 78 -3.79 -6.07 -7.57
C LYS A 78 -5.16 -5.37 -7.59
N MET A 79 -5.45 -4.63 -8.65
CA MET A 79 -6.78 -4.05 -8.85
C MET A 79 -7.85 -5.15 -8.86
N GLY A 80 -8.97 -4.93 -8.15
CA GLY A 80 -10.00 -5.95 -7.98
C GLY A 80 -9.84 -6.84 -6.74
N PHE A 81 -8.72 -6.74 -6.01
CA PHE A 81 -8.43 -7.57 -4.85
C PHE A 81 -9.36 -7.27 -3.66
N ALA A 82 -9.43 -6.00 -3.26
CA ALA A 82 -10.21 -5.54 -2.11
C ALA A 82 -11.69 -5.31 -2.43
N ALA A 83 -12.00 -4.95 -3.68
CA ALA A 83 -13.35 -4.75 -4.15
C ALA A 83 -13.40 -4.84 -5.67
N GLU A 84 -14.57 -5.20 -6.19
CA GLU A 84 -14.90 -5.11 -7.61
C GLU A 84 -15.79 -3.91 -7.85
N THR A 85 -15.46 -3.07 -8.83
CA THR A 85 -16.13 -1.76 -8.99
C THR A 85 -17.34 -1.82 -9.92
N PHE A 86 -17.43 -2.83 -10.80
CA PHE A 86 -18.46 -2.92 -11.82
C PHE A 86 -19.36 -4.15 -11.60
N PRO A 87 -20.69 -4.06 -11.79
CA PRO A 87 -21.49 -2.85 -12.12
C PRO A 87 -21.73 -1.91 -10.93
N TYR A 88 -21.57 -2.40 -9.70
CA TYR A 88 -21.59 -1.62 -8.46
C TYR A 88 -20.40 -2.03 -7.61
N LEU A 89 -19.98 -1.17 -6.67
CA LEU A 89 -18.92 -1.50 -5.73
C LEU A 89 -19.32 -2.70 -4.87
N GLN A 90 -18.63 -3.81 -5.07
CA GLN A 90 -18.77 -5.05 -4.32
C GLN A 90 -17.50 -5.27 -3.49
N PRO A 91 -17.52 -4.95 -2.19
CA PRO A 91 -16.39 -5.21 -1.30
C PRO A 91 -16.10 -6.72 -1.20
N LYS A 92 -14.82 -7.08 -1.19
CA LYS A 92 -14.34 -8.46 -1.01
C LYS A 92 -13.63 -8.59 0.34
N PHE A 93 -14.36 -8.34 1.42
CA PHE A 93 -13.82 -8.37 2.80
C PHE A 93 -13.14 -9.69 3.15
N GLY A 94 -13.69 -10.82 2.68
CA GLY A 94 -13.09 -12.14 2.90
C GLY A 94 -11.66 -12.25 2.36
N ASN A 95 -11.34 -11.61 1.24
CA ASN A 95 -9.98 -11.58 0.70
C ASN A 95 -9.05 -10.77 1.60
N THR A 96 -9.54 -9.66 2.15
CA THR A 96 -8.77 -8.74 2.99
C THR A 96 -8.47 -9.37 4.35
N GLU A 97 -9.47 -10.04 4.95
CA GLU A 97 -9.33 -10.78 6.20
C GLU A 97 -8.41 -12.00 6.04
N ALA A 98 -8.58 -12.78 4.98
CA ALA A 98 -7.71 -13.91 4.67
C ALA A 98 -6.26 -13.44 4.49
N TYR A 99 -6.06 -12.31 3.79
CA TYR A 99 -4.73 -11.74 3.60
C TYR A 99 -4.03 -11.38 4.90
N ILE A 100 -4.73 -10.74 5.84
CA ILE A 100 -4.17 -10.41 7.16
C ILE A 100 -3.84 -11.69 7.94
N ARG A 101 -4.76 -12.66 7.93
CA ARG A 101 -4.64 -13.92 8.67
C ARG A 101 -3.51 -14.81 8.15
N ASP A 102 -3.51 -15.08 6.85
CA ASP A 102 -2.60 -16.01 6.19
C ASP A 102 -1.15 -15.51 6.24
N ASN A 103 -0.97 -14.18 6.23
CA ASN A 103 0.35 -13.56 6.34
C ASN A 103 0.70 -13.16 7.78
N SER A 104 -0.14 -13.47 8.77
CA SER A 104 0.08 -13.12 10.19
C SER A 104 0.49 -11.66 10.39
N LEU A 105 -0.19 -10.74 9.68
CA LEU A 105 0.18 -9.34 9.69
C LEU A 105 -0.14 -8.72 11.05
N PRO A 106 0.76 -7.89 11.60
CA PRO A 106 0.57 -7.34 12.93
C PRO A 106 -0.35 -6.12 12.94
N PHE A 107 -1.06 -5.81 11.84
CA PHE A 107 -1.82 -4.58 11.60
C PHE A 107 -3.32 -4.79 11.51
#